data_AF-A0AA91YUB0-F1
#
_entry.id   AF-A0AA91YUB0-F1
#
_cell.length_a   1.000
_cell.length_b   1.000
_cell.length_c   1.000
_cell.angle_alpha   90.00
_cell.angle_beta   90.00
_cell.angle_gamma   90.00
#
_symmetry.space_group_name_H-M   'P 1'
#
loop_
_entity.id
_entity.type
_entity.pdbx_description
1 polymer ?
#
loop_
_entity_poly.entity_id
_entity_poly.type
_entity_poly.pdbx_seq_one_letter_code
_entity_poly.pdbx_strand_id
1 'polypeptide(L)' 'MIDLSKLEQIKTEQDLTDSISLSRARAYLKETDWHAFALLEEGTQIPEEIRAARAEARATILMLTSASI' A
#
# COMPACT_ATOMS: atom_id res chain seq x y z
N MET A 1 -1.67 10.28 40.51
CA MET A 1 -0.85 10.48 39.30
C MET A 1 -1.70 10.00 38.13
N ILE A 2 -1.98 10.84 37.13
CA ILE A 2 -2.83 10.45 35.99
C ILE A 2 -1.99 9.62 35.03
N ASP A 3 -2.51 8.45 34.66
CA ASP A 3 -1.87 7.52 33.74
C ASP A 3 -2.16 7.94 32.29
N LEU A 4 -1.21 8.69 31.71
CA LEU A 4 -1.31 9.25 30.35
C LEU A 4 -1.14 8.18 29.25
N SER A 5 -0.76 6.95 29.60
CA SER A 5 -0.59 5.84 28.65
C SER A 5 -1.93 5.30 28.10
N LYS A 6 -3.06 5.73 28.67
CA LYS A 6 -4.42 5.35 28.22
C LYS A 6 -5.06 6.35 27.26
N LEU A 7 -4.36 7.43 26.92
CA LEU A 7 -4.85 8.38 25.94
C LEU A 7 -4.64 7.79 24.55
N GLU A 8 -5.73 7.32 23.93
CA GLU A 8 -5.72 6.99 22.51
C GLU A 8 -5.43 8.27 21.71
N GLN A 9 -4.41 8.22 20.86
CA GLN A 9 -4.16 9.31 19.92
C GLN A 9 -5.38 9.46 19.02
N ILE A 10 -5.95 10.65 19.01
CA ILE A 10 -6.99 11.02 18.05
C ILE A 10 -6.34 10.97 16.66
N LYS A 11 -6.79 10.03 15.83
CA LYS A 11 -6.35 9.95 14.44
C LYS A 11 -6.72 11.24 13.73
N THR A 12 -5.72 11.83 13.09
CA THR A 12 -5.91 12.99 12.22
C THR A 12 -6.59 12.57 10.92
N GLU A 13 -7.12 13.54 10.17
CA GLU A 13 -7.64 13.30 8.81
C GLU A 13 -6.55 12.74 7.87
N GLN A 14 -5.29 13.12 8.12
CA GLN A 14 -4.12 12.60 7.41
C GLN A 14 -3.92 11.10 7.70
N ASP A 15 -3.99 10.67 8.97
CA ASP A 15 -3.85 9.26 9.35
C ASP A 15 -4.92 8.38 8.69
N LEU A 16 -6.15 8.90 8.58
CA LEU A 16 -7.24 8.25 7.86
C LEU A 16 -6.93 8.13 6.37
N THR A 17 -6.49 9.21 5.74
CA THR A 17 -6.13 9.25 4.32
C THR A 17 -4.99 8.29 4.00
N ASP A 18 -3.97 8.24 4.86
CA ASP A 18 -2.82 7.35 4.72
C ASP A 18 -3.24 5.88 4.88
N SER A 19 -4.15 5.58 5.83
CA SER A 19 -4.68 4.22 6.00
C SER A 19 -5.47 3.71 4.80
N ILE A 20 -6.27 4.60 4.17
CA ILE A 20 -7.02 4.29 2.95
C ILE A 20 -6.04 4.07 1.79
N SER A 21 -5.04 4.93 1.66
CA SER A 21 -4.02 4.85 0.60
C SER A 21 -3.20 3.55 0.71
N LEU A 22 -2.79 3.18 1.92
CA LEU A 22 -2.15 1.89 2.20
C LEU A 22 -3.04 0.70 1.83
N SER A 23 -4.33 0.77 2.19
CA SER A 23 -5.29 -0.31 1.91
C SER A 23 -5.50 -0.50 0.41
N ARG A 24 -5.63 0.61 -0.33
CA ARG A 24 -5.75 0.59 -1.80
C ARG A 24 -4.50 0.05 -2.47
N ALA A 25 -3.32 0.49 -2.07
CA ALA A 25 -2.05 0.00 -2.62
C ALA A 25 -1.88 -1.51 -2.41
N ARG A 26 -2.22 -2.02 -1.22
CA ARG A 26 -2.17 -3.46 -0.91
C ARG A 26 -3.19 -4.25 -1.72
N ALA A 27 -4.42 -3.75 -1.83
CA ALA A 27 -5.46 -4.38 -2.63
C ALA A 27 -5.05 -4.48 -4.10
N TYR A 28 -4.55 -3.38 -4.67
CA TYR A 28 -4.11 -3.34 -6.07
C TYR A 28 -2.99 -4.35 -6.36
N LEU A 29 -1.98 -4.45 -5.48
CA LEU A 29 -0.92 -5.45 -5.65
C LEU A 29 -1.49 -6.87 -5.63
N LYS A 30 -2.37 -7.19 -4.66
CA LYS A 30 -3.00 -8.51 -4.55
C LYS A 30 -3.87 -8.84 -5.77
N GLU A 31 -4.66 -7.87 -6.24
CA GLU A 31 -5.54 -8.04 -7.40
C GLU A 31 -4.79 -8.16 -8.71
N THR A 32 -3.54 -7.70 -8.79
CA THR A 32 -2.72 -7.77 -10.01
C THR A 32 -1.61 -8.82 -9.93
N ASP A 33 -1.48 -9.54 -8.80
CA ASP A 33 -0.46 -10.59 -8.63
C ASP A 33 -0.70 -11.76 -9.59
N TRP A 34 -1.95 -12.20 -9.78
CA TRP A 34 -2.28 -13.26 -10.74
C TRP A 34 -1.85 -12.89 -12.17
N HIS A 35 -1.91 -11.60 -12.52
CA HIS A 35 -1.55 -11.12 -13.84
C HIS A 35 -0.03 -11.19 -14.04
N ALA A 36 0.75 -10.87 -13.00
CA ALA A 36 2.20 -11.06 -13.03
C ALA A 36 2.60 -12.54 -13.15
N PHE A 37 1.86 -13.46 -12.51
CA PHE A 37 2.11 -14.90 -12.62
C PHE A 37 1.74 -15.47 -14.00
N ALA A 38 0.55 -15.18 -14.52
CA ALA A 38 0.10 -15.67 -15.82
C ALA A 38 1.05 -15.26 -16.95
N LEU A 39 1.54 -14.01 -16.91
CA LEU A 39 2.47 -13.48 -17.90
C LEU A 39 3.85 -14.15 -17.83
N LEU A 40 4.32 -14.55 -16.64
CA LEU A 40 5.55 -15.33 -16.49
C LEU A 40 5.42 -16.74 -17.08
N GLU A 41 4.27 -17.39 -16.90
CA GLU A 41 3.99 -18.71 -17.47
C GLU A 41 3.92 -18.67 -19.01
N GLU A 42 3.33 -17.62 -19.56
CA GLU A 42 3.19 -17.43 -21.01
C GLU A 42 4.42 -16.77 -21.67
N GLY A 43 5.43 -16.36 -20.88
CA GLY A 43 6.58 -15.61 -21.38
C GLY A 43 6.25 -14.22 -21.94
N THR A 44 5.09 -13.68 -21.56
CA THR A 44 4.56 -12.40 -22.05
C THR A 44 5.00 -11.26 -21.12
N GLN A 45 5.29 -10.09 -21.68
CA GLN A 45 5.68 -8.94 -20.88
C GLN A 45 4.48 -8.31 -20.16
N ILE A 46 4.68 -7.86 -18.92
CA ILE A 46 3.70 -7.06 -18.18
C ILE A 46 3.44 -5.74 -18.92
N PRO A 47 2.16 -5.39 -19.20
CA PRO A 47 1.82 -4.10 -19.76
C PRO A 47 2.42 -2.95 -18.95
N GLU A 48 2.96 -1.95 -19.64
CA GLU A 48 3.70 -0.86 -19.02
C GLU A 48 2.90 -0.14 -17.94
N GLU A 49 1.61 0.09 -18.21
CA GLU A 49 0.69 0.75 -17.27
C GLU A 49 0.54 -0.03 -15.96
N ILE A 50 0.43 -1.37 -16.05
CA ILE A 50 0.32 -2.24 -14.88
C ILE A 50 1.65 -2.26 -14.11
N ARG A 51 2.78 -2.29 -14.83
CA ARG A 51 4.12 -2.24 -14.24
C ARG A 51 4.33 -0.94 -13.46
N ALA A 52 3.97 0.20 -14.06
CA ALA A 52 4.06 1.52 -13.45
C ALA A 52 3.16 1.63 -12.21
N ALA A 53 1.89 1.26 -12.32
CA ALA A 53 0.94 1.30 -11.20
C ALA A 53 1.36 0.37 -10.04
N ARG A 54 1.94 -0.80 -10.32
CA ARG A 54 2.49 -1.68 -9.28
C ARG A 54 3.71 -1.07 -8.60
N ALA A 55 4.56 -0.34 -9.34
CA ALA A 55 5.69 0.38 -8.76
C ALA A 55 5.23 1.51 -7.85
N GLU A 56 4.22 2.27 -8.27
CA GLU A 56 3.60 3.33 -7.47
C GLU A 56 3.00 2.79 -6.18
N ALA A 57 2.20 1.72 -6.24
CA ALA A 57 1.61 1.09 -5.06
C ALA A 57 2.68 0.65 -4.03
N ARG A 58 3.80 0.10 -4.51
CA ARG A 58 4.94 -0.25 -3.64
C ARG A 58 5.59 0.97 -3.01
N ALA A 59 5.75 2.06 -3.78
CA ALA A 59 6.29 3.32 -3.26
C ALA A 59 5.37 3.93 -2.19
N THR A 60 4.05 3.92 -2.39
CA THR A 60 3.06 4.35 -1.38
C THR A 60 3.20 3.55 -0.09
N ILE A 61 3.31 2.22 -0.19
CA ILE A 61 3.49 1.37 1.00
C ILE A 61 4.79 1.68 1.72
N LEU A 62 5.90 1.82 0.99
CA LEU A 62 7.20 2.14 1.58
C LEU A 62 7.14 3.49 2.32
N MET A 63 6.64 4.53 1.66
CA MET A 63 6.56 5.87 2.22
C MET A 63 5.72 5.92 3.50
N LEU A 64 4.50 5.36 3.46
CA LEU A 64 3.55 5.45 4.57
C LEU A 64 3.87 4.49 5.72
N THR A 65 4.55 3.37 5.46
CA THR A 65 5.02 2.47 6.51
C THR A 65 6.26 3.03 7.21
N SER A 66 7.17 3.66 6.47
CA SER A 66 8.33 4.34 7.04
C SER A 66 7.97 5.61 7.82
N ALA A 67 6.87 6.28 7.48
CA ALA A 67 6.37 7.43 8.23
C ALA A 67 5.67 7.06 9.55
N SER A 68 5.37 5.77 9.78
CA SER A 68 4.72 5.27 11.00
C SER A 68 5.69 4.70 12.05
N ILE A 69 7.01 4.85 11.86
CA ILE A 69 8.08 4.41 12.79
C ILE A 69 8.75 5.64 13.39
#